data_AF-A0A962TA18-F1
#
_entry.id   AF-A0A962TA18-F1
#
_cell.length_a   1.000
_cell.length_b   1.000
_cell.length_c   1.000
_cell.angle_alpha   90.00
_cell.angle_beta   90.00
_cell.angle_gamma   90.00
#
_symmetry.space_group_name_H-M   'P 1'
#
loop_
_entity.id
_entity.type
_entity.pdbx_description
1 polymer ?
#
loop_
_entity_poly.entity_id
_entity_poly.type
_entity_poly.pdbx_seq_one_letter_code
_entity_poly.pdbx_strand_id
1 'polypeptide(L)' 'CQDRRFMARLMPQLERFFHYRNLDVSSVKELARRWAPEVYKGFDKDSSHLALDDIRDSIAELRHYREHFLKV' A
#
# COMPACT_ATOMS: atom_id res chain seq x y z
N CYS A 1 -2.04 -6.63 8.65
CA CYS A 1 -3.02 -5.85 7.86
C CYS A 1 -4.41 -6.00 8.49
N GLN A 2 -5.15 -4.89 8.57
CA GLN A 2 -6.48 -4.84 9.17
C GLN A 2 -7.52 -5.50 8.26
N ASP A 3 -7.49 -5.21 6.97
CA ASP A 3 -8.49 -5.67 5.99
C ASP A 3 -8.54 -7.19 5.86
N ARG A 4 -7.38 -7.86 5.81
CA ARG A 4 -7.32 -9.32 5.69
C ARG A 4 -7.92 -10.04 6.90
N ARG A 5 -7.88 -9.44 8.09
CA ARG A 5 -8.53 -10.02 9.28
C ARG A 5 -10.06 -10.00 9.14
N PHE A 6 -10.61 -8.93 8.57
CA PHE A 6 -12.04 -8.87 8.26
C PHE A 6 -12.41 -9.86 7.15
N MET A 7 -11.61 -9.95 6.08
CA MET A 7 -11.84 -10.94 5.02
C MET A 7 -11.79 -12.38 5.54
N ALA A 8 -10.80 -12.74 6.36
CA ALA A 8 -10.69 -14.09 6.91
C ALA A 8 -11.91 -14.48 7.77
N ARG A 9 -12.49 -13.53 8.49
CA ARG A 9 -13.66 -13.76 9.37
C ARG A 9 -14.99 -13.70 8.63
N LEU A 10 -15.17 -12.73 7.73
CA LEU A 10 -16.46 -12.39 7.13
C LEU A 10 -16.59 -12.82 5.67
N MET A 11 -15.48 -13.03 4.97
CA MET A 11 -15.42 -13.35 3.54
C MET A 11 -14.38 -14.45 3.23
N PRO A 12 -14.48 -15.64 3.84
CA PRO A 12 -13.43 -16.67 3.76
C PRO A 12 -13.25 -17.26 2.35
N GLN A 13 -14.28 -17.26 1.51
CA GLN A 13 -14.15 -17.68 0.11
C GLN A 13 -13.26 -16.72 -0.69
N LEU A 14 -13.43 -15.41 -0.47
CA LEU A 14 -12.63 -14.37 -1.09
C LEU A 14 -11.19 -14.38 -0.57
N GLU A 15 -10.99 -14.56 0.74
CA GLU A 15 -9.65 -14.63 1.33
C GLU A 15 -8.82 -15.78 0.72
N ARG A 16 -9.44 -16.95 0.53
CA ARG A 16 -8.79 -18.13 -0.09
C ARG A 16 -8.47 -17.97 -1.58
N PHE A 17 -9.12 -17.04 -2.27
CA PHE A 17 -8.80 -16.74 -3.67
C PHE A 17 -7.45 -16.02 -3.79
N PHE A 18 -7.10 -15.18 -2.81
CA PHE A 18 -5.83 -14.48 -2.79
C PHE A 18 -4.68 -15.37 -2.28
N HIS A 19 -3.47 -15.08 -2.75
CA HIS A 19 -2.26 -15.72 -2.21
C HIS A 19 -2.05 -15.33 -0.72
N TYR A 20 -1.34 -16.18 0.03
CA TYR A 20 -1.12 -15.96 1.48
C TYR A 20 -0.29 -14.70 1.79
N ARG A 21 0.48 -14.19 0.82
CA ARG A 21 1.32 -12.99 0.98
C ARG A 21 0.51 -11.72 0.85
N ASN A 22 0.96 -10.68 1.56
CA ASN A 22 0.47 -9.32 1.40
C ASN A 22 1.58 -8.47 0.78
N LEU A 23 1.19 -7.51 -0.06
CA LEU A 23 2.06 -6.42 -0.47
C LEU A 23 1.55 -5.15 0.21
N ASP A 24 2.26 -4.73 1.26
CA ASP A 24 1.86 -3.60 2.09
C ASP A 24 2.66 -2.34 1.71
N VAL A 25 1.98 -1.37 1.08
CA VAL A 25 2.58 -0.11 0.65
C VAL A 25 3.11 0.69 1.85
N SER A 26 2.47 0.57 3.02
CA SER A 26 2.91 1.25 4.24
C SER A 26 4.27 0.74 4.74
N SER A 27 4.61 -0.52 4.46
CA SER A 27 5.94 -1.05 4.75
C SER A 27 7.00 -0.37 3.90
N VAL A 28 6.73 -0.15 2.60
CA VAL A 28 7.64 0.57 1.69
C VAL A 28 7.75 2.04 2.08
N LYS A 29 6.64 2.68 2.46
CA LYS A 29 6.60 4.05 2.96
C LYS A 29 7.51 4.25 4.18
N GLU A 30 7.44 3.36 5.16
CA GLU A 30 8.27 3.45 6.36
C GLU A 30 9.76 3.21 6.06
N LEU A 31 10.09 2.36 5.08
CA LEU A 31 11.46 2.21 4.58
C LEU A 31 11.94 3.49 3.87
N ALA A 32 11.14 4.02 2.93
CA ALA A 32 11.45 5.25 2.21
C ALA A 32 11.64 6.44 3.16
N ARG A 33 10.80 6.57 4.19
CA ARG A 33 10.93 7.62 5.22
C ARG A 33 12.27 7.60 5.94
N ARG A 34 12.87 6.42 6.14
CA ARG A 34 14.13 6.25 6.88
C ARG A 34 15.37 6.27 5.98
N TRP A 35 15.26 5.72 4.78
CA TRP A 35 16.40 5.49 3.90
C TRP A 35 16.48 6.47 2.72
N ALA A 36 15.37 7.09 2.34
CA ALA A 36 15.31 8.10 1.29
C ALA A 36 14.25 9.19 1.61
N PRO A 37 14.47 10.04 2.64
CA PRO A 37 13.49 11.01 3.12
C PRO A 37 13.01 12.00 2.04
N GLU A 38 13.87 12.33 1.09
CA GLU A 38 13.56 13.13 -0.10
C GLU A 38 12.51 12.47 -1.01
N VAL A 39 12.58 11.16 -1.21
CA VAL A 39 11.57 10.42 -1.99
C VAL A 39 10.25 10.38 -1.23
N TYR A 40 10.29 10.18 0.08
CA TYR A 40 9.09 10.20 0.92
C TYR A 40 8.34 11.55 0.84
N LYS A 41 9.07 12.68 0.83
CA LYS A 41 8.49 14.02 0.72
C LYS A 41 7.93 14.35 -0.66
N GLY A 42 8.30 13.58 -1.69
CA GLY A 42 7.87 13.81 -3.07
C GLY A 42 6.47 13.29 -3.39
N PHE A 43 5.78 12.67 -2.44
CA PHE A 43 4.44 12.11 -2.62
C PHE A 43 3.49 12.63 -1.54
N ASP A 44 2.46 13.38 -1.95
CA ASP A 44 1.35 13.77 -1.10
C ASP A 44 0.12 12.92 -1.42
N LYS A 45 -0.52 12.40 -0.38
CA LYS A 45 -1.71 11.55 -0.50
C LYS A 45 -2.96 12.42 -0.34
N ASP A 46 -3.89 12.31 -1.28
CA ASP A 46 -5.13 13.09 -1.26
C ASP A 46 -6.27 12.26 -0.63
N SER A 47 -6.45 12.43 0.69
CA SER A 47 -7.35 11.59 1.49
C SER A 47 -8.84 11.93 1.24
N SER A 48 -9.48 11.26 0.28
CA SER A 48 -10.94 11.41 0.06
C SER A 48 -11.82 10.46 0.90
N HIS A 49 -11.23 9.56 1.71
CA HIS A 49 -11.91 8.56 2.56
C HIS A 49 -12.89 7.62 1.84
N LEU A 50 -12.88 7.59 0.51
CA LEU A 50 -13.63 6.62 -0.28
C LEU A 50 -12.73 5.43 -0.61
N ALA A 51 -13.25 4.21 -0.47
CA ALA A 51 -12.47 2.99 -0.68
C ALA A 51 -11.81 2.91 -2.07
N LEU A 52 -12.47 3.38 -3.12
CA LEU A 52 -11.92 3.38 -4.48
C LEU A 52 -10.74 4.34 -4.62
N ASP A 53 -10.85 5.52 -4.01
CA ASP A 53 -9.81 6.54 -4.08
C ASP A 53 -8.62 6.15 -3.19
N ASP A 54 -8.86 5.60 -1.99
CA ASP A 54 -7.81 5.05 -1.13
C ASP A 54 -6.99 3.96 -1.84
N ILE A 55 -7.63 3.11 -2.66
CA ILE A 55 -6.95 2.11 -3.50
C ILE A 55 -6.12 2.79 -4.59
N ARG A 56 -6.69 3.78 -5.29
CA ARG A 56 -5.99 4.52 -6.36
C ARG A 56 -4.76 5.24 -5.83
N ASP A 57 -4.87 5.89 -4.68
CA ASP A 57 -3.77 6.56 -4.02
C ASP A 57 -2.68 5.60 -3.59
N SER A 58 -3.06 4.44 -3.03
CA SER A 58 -2.08 3.43 -2.63
C SER A 58 -1.32 2.85 -3.83
N ILE A 59 -1.98 2.72 -4.99
CA ILE A 59 -1.34 2.34 -6.25
C ILE A 59 -0.39 3.43 -6.74
N ALA A 60 -0.80 4.71 -6.68
CA ALA A 60 0.04 5.84 -7.06
C ALA A 60 1.28 5.97 -6.16
N GLU A 61 1.11 5.80 -4.84
CA GLU A 61 2.19 5.80 -3.85
C GLU A 61 3.22 4.70 -4.15
N LEU A 62 2.76 3.49 -4.46
CA LEU A 62 3.65 2.39 -4.82
C LEU A 62 4.35 2.61 -6.17
N ARG A 63 3.69 3.24 -7.15
CA ARG A 63 4.32 3.62 -8.43
C ARG A 63 5.46 4.62 -8.20
N HIS A 64 5.23 5.65 -7.38
CA HIS A 64 6.26 6.62 -7.00
C HIS A 64 7.47 5.95 -6.34
N TYR A 65 7.26 5.05 -5.38
CA TYR A 65 8.36 4.31 -4.77
C TYR A 65 9.06 3.35 -5.73
N ARG A 66 8.33 2.76 -6.68
CA ARG A 66 8.94 1.93 -7.72
C ARG A 66 9.87 2.72 -8.62
N GLU A 67 9.51 3.96 -8.96
CA GLU A 67 10.30 4.81 -9.87
C GLU A 67 11.49 5.48 -9.18
N HIS A 68 11.33 5.89 -7.92
CA HIS A 68 12.29 6.75 -7.23
C HIS A 68 13.05 6.10 -6.08
N PHE A 69 12.57 4.97 -5.53
CA PHE A 69 13.18 4.32 -4.37
C PHE A 69 13.72 2.91 -4.68
N LEU A 70 12.91 2.08 -5.33
CA LEU A 70 13.29 0.70 -5.65
C LEU A 70 14.18 0.69 -6.90
N LYS A 71 15.46 0.40 -6.72
CA LYS A 71 16.37 0.12 -7.84
C LYS A 71 16.13 -1.30 -8.32
N VAL A 72 15.29 -1.45 -9.34
CA VAL A 72 15.02 -2.72 -10.02
C VAL A 72 15.55 -2.64 -11.44
#